data_AF-A0A5D4RBC9-F1
#
_entry.id   AF-A0A5D4RBC9-F1
#
_cell.length_a   1.000
_cell.length_b   1.000
_cell.length_c   1.000
_cell.angle_alpha   90.00
_cell.angle_beta   90.00
_cell.angle_gamma   90.00
#
_symmetry.space_group_name_H-M   'P 1'
#
loop_
_entity.id
_entity.type
_entity.pdbx_description
1 polymer ?
#
loop_
_entity_poly.entity_id
_entity_poly.type
_entity_poly.pdbx_seq_one_letter_code
_entity_poly.pdbx_strand_id
1 'polypeptide(L)'
;MSTQLRSKCKSLRLAYVPDVYENIPFESREQFLNDIFDEEFRLREAAKAQRLMKKAKFLDKKNLETYEWNDKIHFPSHLTKGELVD
;
A
#
# COMPACT_ATOMS: atom_id res chain seq x y z
N MET A 1 7.73 -24.60 5.09
CA MET A 1 6.48 -24.74 4.31
C MET A 1 6.49 -25.93 3.36
N SER A 2 5.49 -26.82 3.41
CA SER A 2 5.34 -27.92 2.45
C SER A 2 5.01 -27.36 1.06
N THR A 3 5.80 -27.73 0.04
CA THR A 3 5.60 -27.33 -1.36
C THR A 3 4.20 -27.61 -1.87
N GLN A 4 3.54 -28.65 -1.32
CA GLN A 4 2.15 -28.98 -1.64
C GLN A 4 1.15 -27.93 -1.17
N LEU A 5 1.32 -27.34 0.01
CA LEU A 5 0.39 -26.33 0.52
C LEU A 5 0.45 -25.07 -0.35
N ARG A 6 1.66 -24.63 -0.68
CA ARG A 6 1.87 -23.48 -1.58
C ARG A 6 1.25 -23.70 -2.96
N SER A 7 1.36 -24.92 -3.51
CA SER A 7 0.72 -25.28 -4.77
C SER A 7 -0.80 -25.21 -4.68
N LYS A 8 -1.40 -25.73 -3.60
CA LYS A 8 -2.85 -25.67 -3.37
C LYS A 8 -3.35 -24.24 -3.22
N CYS A 9 -2.66 -23.42 -2.42
CA CYS A 9 -2.96 -22.00 -2.26
C CYS A 9 -2.91 -21.26 -3.60
N LYS A 10 -1.90 -21.53 -4.44
CA LYS A 10 -1.78 -20.96 -5.78
C LYS A 10 -2.98 -21.30 -6.67
N SER A 11 -3.41 -22.57 -6.69
CA SER A 11 -4.59 -23.01 -7.47
C SER A 11 -5.89 -22.36 -6.99
N LEU A 12 -6.06 -22.19 -5.68
CA LEU A 12 -7.20 -21.51 -5.07
C LEU A 12 -7.09 -19.97 -5.09
N ARG A 13 -6.02 -19.45 -5.73
CA ARG A 13 -5.67 -18.03 -5.78
C ARG A 13 -5.41 -17.38 -4.43
N LEU A 14 -5.27 -18.14 -3.34
CA LEU A 14 -4.96 -17.66 -1.99
C LEU A 14 -3.52 -17.15 -1.95
N ALA A 15 -3.35 -15.85 -2.18
CA ALA A 15 -2.05 -15.28 -2.47
C ALA A 15 -1.23 -15.04 -1.20
N TYR A 16 -1.91 -14.72 -0.09
CA TYR A 16 -1.26 -14.32 1.16
C TYR A 16 -1.30 -15.41 2.22
N VAL A 17 -2.28 -16.33 2.17
CA VAL A 17 -2.37 -17.50 3.07
C VAL A 17 -1.03 -18.23 3.29
N PRO A 18 -0.19 -18.52 2.26
CA PRO A 18 1.10 -19.19 2.47
C PRO A 18 2.07 -18.45 3.38
N ASP A 19 1.92 -17.14 3.52
CA ASP A 19 2.81 -16.27 4.28
C ASP A 19 2.19 -15.88 5.64
N VAL A 20 0.85 -15.92 5.79
CA VAL A 20 0.16 -15.53 7.04
C VAL A 20 -0.23 -16.69 7.94
N TYR A 21 -0.32 -17.93 7.42
CA TYR A 21 -0.85 -19.05 8.21
C TYR A 21 -0.01 -19.40 9.46
N GLU A 22 1.29 -19.10 9.46
CA GLU A 22 2.18 -19.31 10.64
C GLU A 22 1.93 -18.29 11.75
N ASN A 23 1.36 -17.12 11.41
CA ASN A 23 1.17 -16.02 12.33
C ASN A 23 -0.19 -16.06 13.04
N ILE A 24 -1.08 -16.98 12.64
CA ILE A 24 -2.43 -17.08 13.18
C ILE A 24 -2.45 -18.13 14.29
N PRO A 25 -2.83 -17.77 15.52
CA PRO A 25 -2.91 -18.71 16.63
C PRO A 25 -3.96 -19.78 16.37
N PHE A 26 -3.66 -21.02 16.77
CA PHE A 26 -4.58 -22.14 16.62
C PHE A 26 -5.28 -22.43 17.96
N GLU A 27 -6.51 -21.97 18.09
CA GLU A 27 -7.38 -22.26 19.25
C GLU A 27 -8.44 -23.31 18.94
N SER A 28 -9.07 -23.21 17.77
CA SER A 28 -10.02 -24.19 17.25
C SER A 28 -9.94 -24.23 15.72
N ARG A 29 -10.46 -25.32 15.12
CA ARG A 29 -10.46 -25.47 13.65
C ARG A 29 -11.28 -24.38 12.96
N GLU A 30 -12.42 -24.02 13.56
CA GLU A 30 -13.31 -23.00 13.02
C GLU A 30 -12.69 -21.61 13.15
N GLN A 31 -12.13 -21.28 14.32
CA GLN A 31 -11.43 -20.01 14.55
C GLN A 31 -10.28 -19.84 13.55
N PHE A 32 -9.42 -20.84 13.43
CA PHE A 32 -8.25 -20.76 12.56
C PHE A 32 -8.62 -20.56 11.08
N LEU A 33 -9.67 -21.23 10.61
CA LEU A 33 -10.13 -21.06 9.23
C LEU A 33 -10.74 -19.68 8.99
N ASN A 34 -11.56 -19.19 9.92
CA ASN A 34 -12.13 -17.85 9.83
C ASN A 34 -11.03 -16.78 9.83
N ASP A 35 -10.07 -16.87 10.76
CA ASP A 35 -8.98 -15.90 10.85
C ASP A 35 -8.08 -15.89 9.61
N ILE A 36 -7.80 -17.06 9.04
CA ILE A 36 -7.06 -17.16 7.76
C ILE A 36 -7.80 -16.43 6.64
N PHE A 37 -9.11 -16.63 6.54
CA PHE A 37 -9.89 -16.02 5.48
C PHE A 37 -10.05 -14.52 5.68
N ASP A 38 -10.29 -14.07 6.91
CA ASP A 38 -10.38 -12.65 7.26
C ASP A 38 -9.08 -11.91 6.93
N GLU A 39 -7.94 -12.50 7.26
CA GLU A 39 -6.63 -11.90 6.95
C GLU A 39 -6.35 -11.88 5.44
N GLU A 40 -6.72 -12.92 4.71
CA GLU A 40 -6.63 -12.95 3.24
C GLU A 40 -7.52 -11.87 2.59
N PHE A 41 -8.74 -11.65 3.09
CA PHE A 41 -9.62 -10.57 2.62
C PHE A 41 -9.02 -9.20 2.90
N ARG A 42 -8.50 -8.99 4.11
CA ARG A 42 -7.86 -7.73 4.52
C ARG A 42 -6.68 -7.37 3.61
N LEU A 43 -5.80 -8.32 3.34
CA LEU A 43 -4.62 -8.12 2.48
C LEU A 43 -4.99 -7.88 1.01
N ARG A 44 -6.07 -8.52 0.52
CA ARG A 44 -6.60 -8.24 -0.82
C ARG A 44 -7.13 -6.82 -0.96
N GLU A 45 -7.92 -6.36 0.01
CA GLU A 45 -8.45 -5.00 -0.03
C GLU A 45 -7.33 -3.97 0.12
N ALA A 46 -6.33 -4.21 0.98
CA ALA A 46 -5.15 -3.35 1.08
C ALA A 46 -4.39 -3.26 -0.25
N ALA A 47 -4.13 -4.39 -0.91
CA ALA A 47 -3.46 -4.41 -2.21
C ALA A 47 -4.29 -3.75 -3.32
N LYS A 48 -5.61 -3.89 -3.27
CA LYS A 48 -6.54 -3.21 -4.18
C LYS A 48 -6.51 -1.70 -3.95
N ALA A 49 -6.58 -1.24 -2.71
CA ALA A 49 -6.45 0.16 -2.35
C ALA A 49 -5.13 0.73 -2.86
N GLN A 50 -4.00 0.06 -2.61
CA GLN A 50 -2.69 0.49 -3.09
C GLN A 50 -2.62 0.58 -4.63
N ARG A 51 -3.21 -0.39 -5.34
CA ARG A 51 -3.31 -0.35 -6.82
C ARG A 51 -4.16 0.82 -7.30
N LEU A 52 -5.29 1.07 -6.65
CA LEU A 52 -6.14 2.22 -6.98
C LEU A 52 -5.43 3.54 -6.70
N MET A 53 -4.72 3.67 -5.58
CA MET A 53 -3.92 4.86 -5.27
C MET A 53 -2.83 5.10 -6.32
N LYS A 54 -2.09 4.06 -6.72
CA LYS A 54 -1.09 4.17 -7.79
C LYS A 54 -1.73 4.55 -9.14
N LYS A 55 -2.88 3.96 -9.46
CA LYS A 55 -3.60 4.22 -10.72
C LYS A 55 -4.24 5.61 -10.75
N ALA A 56 -4.69 6.11 -9.61
CA ALA A 56 -5.27 7.43 -9.48
C ALA A 56 -4.28 8.53 -9.90
N LYS A 57 -2.96 8.24 -9.92
CA LYS A 57 -1.90 9.20 -10.24
C LYS A 57 -2.20 10.53 -9.56
N PHE A 58 -2.57 10.46 -8.27
CA PHE A 58 -2.74 11.66 -7.47
C PHE A 58 -1.52 12.51 -7.77
N LEU A 59 -1.78 13.74 -8.24
CA LEU A 59 -0.72 14.72 -8.38
C LEU A 59 -0.05 14.71 -7.02
N ASP A 60 1.19 14.21 -6.99
CA ASP A 60 2.05 14.30 -5.83
C ASP A 60 1.83 15.69 -5.28
N LYS A 61 1.41 15.83 -4.01
CA LYS A 61 0.99 17.12 -3.48
C LYS A 61 2.18 18.05 -3.68
N LYS A 62 2.21 18.80 -4.78
CA LYS A 62 3.30 19.71 -5.13
C LYS A 62 3.05 20.92 -4.29
N ASN A 63 3.35 20.79 -3.01
CA ASN A 63 3.48 21.89 -2.09
C ASN A 63 4.76 22.64 -2.43
N LEU A 64 4.74 23.95 -2.25
CA LEU A 64 5.90 24.81 -2.48
C LEU A 64 7.08 24.43 -1.56
N GLU A 65 6.80 23.67 -0.49
CA GLU A 65 7.78 23.04 0.41
C GLU A 65 8.66 21.98 -0.27
N THR A 66 8.10 21.15 -1.16
CA THR A 66 8.83 20.07 -1.86
C THR A 66 9.29 20.48 -3.26
N TYR A 67 9.04 21.73 -3.64
CA TYR A 67 9.39 22.25 -4.95
C TYR A 67 10.88 22.60 -5.03
N GLU A 68 11.58 22.02 -6.01
CA GLU A 68 12.98 22.35 -6.30
C GLU A 68 13.09 23.70 -7.03
N TRP A 69 13.46 24.73 -6.26
CA TRP A 69 13.75 26.05 -6.79
C TRP A 69 15.03 26.02 -7.62
N ASN A 70 14.94 26.39 -8.89
CA ASN A 70 16.08 26.43 -9.80
C ASN A 70 16.25 27.85 -10.37
N ASP A 71 17.43 28.14 -10.91
CA ASP A 71 17.80 29.46 -11.44
C ASP A 71 16.99 29.90 -12.68
N LYS A 72 16.11 29.04 -13.21
CA LYS A 72 15.22 29.40 -14.32
C LYS A 72 13.91 30.05 -13.83
N ILE A 73 13.73 30.16 -12.52
CA ILE A 73 12.55 30.76 -11.92
C ILE A 73 12.87 32.21 -11.57
N HIS A 74 12.28 33.12 -12.35
CA HIS A 74 12.44 34.54 -12.14
C HIS A 74 11.20 35.11 -11.50
N PHE A 75 11.38 35.76 -10.37
CA PHE A 75 10.32 36.50 -9.70
C PHE A 75 10.31 37.96 -10.15
N PRO A 76 9.12 38.60 -10.16
CA PRO A 76 9.03 40.04 -10.20
C PRO A 76 9.82 40.66 -9.04
N SER A 77 10.36 41.86 -9.24
CA SER A 77 11.22 42.55 -8.26
C SER A 77 10.57 42.88 -6.91
N HIS A 78 9.25 42.71 -6.80
CA HIS A 78 8.45 42.95 -5.59
C HIS A 78 7.97 41.66 -4.91
N LEU A 79 8.34 40.48 -5.43
CA LEU A 79 7.88 39.20 -4.91
C LEU A 79 9.10 38.34 -4.57
N THR A 80 9.14 37.84 -3.34
CA THR A 80 10.20 36.95 -2.88
C THR A 80 9.64 35.56 -2.59
N LYS A 81 10.51 34.54 -2.66
CA LYS A 81 10.14 33.15 -2.33
C LYS A 81 9.53 33.03 -0.93
N GLY A 82 9.97 33.83 0.04
CA GLY A 82 9.47 33.80 1.41
C GLY A 82 7.98 34.14 1.52
N GLU A 83 7.49 35.07 0.69
CA GLU A 83 6.08 35.50 0.67
C GLU A 83 5.13 34.46 0.06
N LEU A 84 5.68 33.40 -0.54
CA LEU A 84 4.90 32.33 -1.18
C LEU A 84 4.78 31.06 -0.33
N VAL A 85 5.55 30.94 0.75
CA VAL A 85 5.62 29.73 1.59
C VAL A 85 4.90 29.92 2.95
N ASP A 86 4.35 31.12 3.21
CA ASP A 86 3.48 31.42 4.37
C ASP A 86 2.02 30.95 4.19
#